data_AF-A0A645F3I0-F1
#
_entry.id   AF-A0A645F3I0-F1
#
_cell.length_a   1.000
_cell.length_b   1.000
_cell.length_c   1.000
_cell.angle_alpha   90.00
_cell.angle_beta   90.00
_cell.angle_gamma   90.00
#
_symmetry.space_group_name_H-M   'P 1'
#
loop_
_entity.id
_entity.type
_entity.pdbx_description
1 polymer ?
#
loop_
_entity_poly.entity_id
_entity_poly.type
_entity_poly.pdbx_seq_one_letter_code
_entity_poly.pdbx_strand_id
1 'polypeptide(L)'
;MRNYLDLTDVKIPFTDKPFPPTLYVFLAAGVCIGLIVLLINSSYGRAFKAIRDDEVAAEAMGINLFKHKEMSFIISSFFAGVSGALLAMYQYTVQAAQFKSAMTYEILLIVVIGGIGSVSGSCIASFLYIAASEWWLRGLDMGKFLGIEAPNLFRSGFRRFVFSIIIMLIVLFFSKGLMGDREISFSGLIKRFNKRSTPAKAAKGGGINA
;
A
#
# COMPACT_ATOMS: atom_id res chain seq x y z
N MET A 1 3.61 -5.01 -39.12
CA MET A 1 4.86 -4.23 -38.97
C MET A 1 4.72 -3.23 -37.84
N ARG A 2 5.25 -3.55 -36.65
CA ARG A 2 5.89 -2.67 -35.64
C ARG A 2 6.18 -3.52 -34.40
N ASN A 3 7.17 -4.40 -34.56
CA ASN A 3 7.79 -5.15 -33.47
C ASN A 3 8.86 -4.25 -32.87
N TYR A 4 8.53 -3.53 -31.81
CA TYR A 4 9.51 -2.92 -30.93
C TYR A 4 8.92 -2.98 -29.52
N LEU A 5 9.66 -3.62 -28.59
CA LEU A 5 9.40 -3.75 -27.14
C LEU A 5 8.63 -5.00 -26.66
N ASP A 6 8.92 -6.18 -27.21
CA ASP A 6 8.73 -7.43 -26.45
C ASP A 6 9.85 -7.52 -25.38
N LEU A 7 9.64 -6.84 -24.24
CA LEU A 7 10.52 -6.93 -23.06
C LEU A 7 10.38 -8.28 -22.33
N THR A 8 9.62 -9.21 -22.91
CA THR A 8 9.42 -10.60 -22.46
C THR A 8 10.60 -11.51 -22.81
N ASP A 9 11.46 -11.11 -23.75
CA ASP A 9 12.60 -11.90 -24.25
C ASP A 9 13.97 -11.40 -23.72
N VAL A 10 13.96 -10.57 -22.66
CA VAL A 10 15.19 -10.24 -21.91
C VAL A 10 15.61 -11.48 -21.11
N LYS A 11 16.31 -12.40 -21.79
CA LYS A 11 16.99 -13.54 -21.21
C LYS A 11 18.20 -13.08 -20.41
N ILE A 12 17.98 -12.80 -19.12
CA ILE A 12 19.04 -12.89 -18.11
C ILE A 12 19.44 -14.38 -17.96
N PRO A 13 20.74 -14.71 -17.84
CA PRO A 13 21.28 -16.06 -18.02
C PRO A 13 20.87 -17.13 -16.99
N PHE A 14 19.82 -16.89 -16.19
CA PHE A 14 19.43 -17.76 -15.06
C PHE A 14 17.96 -18.24 -15.05
N THR A 15 17.11 -17.99 -16.08
CA THR A 15 15.73 -18.55 -16.12
C THR A 15 15.09 -18.56 -17.52
N ASP A 16 14.64 -19.74 -17.96
CA ASP A 16 14.01 -20.04 -19.26
C ASP A 16 12.46 -19.98 -19.25
N LYS A 17 11.84 -19.01 -18.58
CA LYS A 17 10.38 -18.81 -18.67
C LYS A 17 10.04 -17.39 -19.12
N PRO A 18 9.17 -17.21 -20.14
CA PRO A 18 8.72 -15.88 -20.53
C PRO A 18 7.98 -15.25 -19.36
N PHE A 19 8.36 -14.01 -19.02
CA PHE A 19 7.74 -13.32 -17.90
C PHE A 19 6.26 -13.05 -18.21
N PRO A 20 5.33 -13.38 -17.29
CA PRO A 20 3.94 -13.05 -17.48
C PRO A 20 3.78 -11.51 -17.53
N PRO A 21 2.84 -10.96 -18.31
CA PRO A 21 2.60 -9.52 -18.38
C PRO A 21 2.28 -8.92 -16.99
N THR A 22 1.88 -9.71 -16.01
CA THR A 22 1.71 -9.20 -14.64
C THR A 22 3.01 -8.75 -13.98
N LEU A 23 4.19 -9.24 -14.41
CA LEU A 23 5.47 -8.92 -13.78
C LEU A 23 5.88 -7.46 -13.99
N TYR A 24 5.61 -6.86 -15.16
CA TYR A 24 5.92 -5.44 -15.38
C TYR A 24 5.12 -4.54 -14.44
N VAL A 25 3.87 -4.91 -14.12
CA VAL A 25 3.00 -4.19 -13.19
C VAL A 25 3.58 -4.24 -11.78
N PHE A 26 3.98 -5.43 -11.32
CA PHE A 26 4.59 -5.60 -10.00
C PHE A 26 5.96 -4.91 -9.88
N LEU A 27 6.76 -4.92 -10.94
CA LEU A 27 8.06 -4.24 -10.97
C LEU A 27 7.88 -2.71 -10.93
N ALA A 28 6.99 -2.17 -11.76
CA ALA A 28 6.65 -0.75 -11.75
C ALA A 28 6.06 -0.30 -10.40
N ALA A 29 5.16 -1.09 -9.81
CA ALA A 29 4.61 -0.83 -8.48
C ALA A 29 5.70 -0.88 -7.39
N GLY A 30 6.60 -1.86 -7.44
CA GLY A 30 7.73 -1.98 -6.51
C GLY A 30 8.69 -0.79 -6.59
N VAL A 31 9.01 -0.34 -7.80
CA VAL A 31 9.82 0.87 -8.02
C VAL A 31 9.11 2.11 -7.47
N CYS A 32 7.81 2.26 -7.73
CA CYS A 32 7.03 3.39 -7.20
C CYS A 32 7.03 3.40 -5.67
N ILE A 33 6.80 2.25 -5.03
CA ILE A 33 6.84 2.12 -3.57
C ILE A 33 8.24 2.47 -3.04
N GLY A 34 9.30 1.98 -3.69
CA GLY A 34 10.68 2.30 -3.32
C GLY A 34 10.98 3.80 -3.40
N LEU A 35 10.54 4.47 -4.47
CA LEU A 35 10.67 5.92 -4.63
C LEU A 35 9.91 6.70 -3.56
N ILE A 36 8.69 6.26 -3.22
CA ILE A 36 7.88 6.89 -2.17
C ILE A 36 8.57 6.75 -0.81
N VAL A 37 9.09 5.57 -0.48
CA VAL A 37 9.81 5.34 0.79
C VAL A 37 11.07 6.19 0.87
N LEU A 38 11.82 6.33 -0.24
CA LEU A 38 12.99 7.20 -0.30
C LEU A 38 12.62 8.67 -0.08
N LEU A 39 11.51 9.11 -0.69
CA LEU A 39 11.01 10.48 -0.61
C LEU A 39 10.58 10.83 0.82
N ILE A 40 9.86 9.92 1.49
CA ILE A 40 9.40 10.12 2.89
C ILE A 40 10.59 10.19 3.86
N ASN A 41 11.63 9.37 3.64
CA ASN A 41 12.84 9.40 4.47
C ASN A 41 13.77 10.61 4.17
N SER A 42 13.54 11.32 3.06
CA SER A 42 14.31 12.50 2.67
C SER A 42 13.96 13.74 3.49
N SER A 43 14.71 14.83 3.29
CA SER A 43 14.46 16.13 3.92
C SER A 43 13.07 16.68 3.56
N TYR A 44 12.65 16.51 2.30
CA TYR A 44 11.33 16.93 1.83
C TYR A 44 10.19 16.18 2.53
N GLY A 45 10.35 14.87 2.77
CA GLY A 45 9.36 14.07 3.52
C GLY A 45 9.17 14.55 4.96
N ARG A 46 10.26 14.93 5.64
CA ARG A 46 10.19 15.53 6.99
C ARG A 46 9.49 16.89 6.98
N ALA A 47 9.74 17.71 5.96
CA ALA A 47 9.05 18.98 5.79
C ALA A 47 7.54 18.79 5.57
N PHE A 48 7.13 17.81 4.74
CA PHE A 48 5.71 17.49 4.56
C PHE A 48 5.04 17.01 5.84
N LYS A 49 5.75 16.22 6.65
CA LYS A 49 5.22 15.76 7.95
C LYS A 49 5.03 16.92 8.92
N ALA A 50 5.98 17.86 8.99
CA ALA A 50 5.85 19.06 9.82
C ALA A 50 4.65 19.93 9.41
N ILE A 51 4.45 20.12 8.08
CA ILE A 51 3.30 20.87 7.55
C ILE A 51 1.97 20.17 7.87
N ARG A 52 1.94 18.83 7.88
CA ARG A 52 0.75 18.04 8.22
C ARG A 52 0.38 18.16 9.69
N ASP A 53 1.35 18.29 10.58
CA ASP A 53 1.13 18.34 12.02
C ASP A 53 0.66 19.73 12.47
N ASP A 54 1.35 20.81 12.05
CA ASP A 54 0.94 22.20 12.28
C ASP A 54 1.56 23.13 11.21
N GLU A 55 0.70 23.70 10.35
CA GLU A 55 1.15 24.59 9.28
C GLU A 55 1.67 25.94 9.81
N VAL A 56 1.11 26.45 10.90
CA VAL A 56 1.50 27.74 11.49
C VAL A 56 2.88 27.61 12.14
N ALA A 57 3.11 26.50 12.85
CA ALA A 57 4.43 26.20 13.42
C ALA A 57 5.49 25.95 12.34
N ALA A 58 5.13 25.26 11.25
CA ALA A 58 6.04 25.03 10.13
C ALA A 58 6.47 26.34 9.44
N GLU A 59 5.54 27.29 9.27
CA GLU A 59 5.83 28.62 8.72
C GLU A 59 6.75 29.43 9.64
N ALA A 60 6.51 29.40 10.97
CA ALA A 60 7.38 30.05 11.95
C ALA A 60 8.81 29.50 11.96
N MET A 61 8.99 28.22 11.59
CA MET A 61 10.29 27.56 11.44
C MET A 61 10.98 27.86 10.09
N GLY A 62 10.41 28.75 9.27
CA GLY A 62 10.98 29.18 7.99
C GLY A 62 10.73 28.23 6.82
N ILE A 63 9.80 27.27 6.96
CA ILE A 63 9.43 26.37 5.85
C ILE A 63 8.45 27.10 4.93
N ASN A 64 8.79 27.22 3.65
CA ASN A 64 7.89 27.81 2.65
C ASN A 64 6.72 26.85 2.36
N LEU A 65 5.55 27.12 2.93
CA LEU A 65 4.34 26.29 2.79
C LEU A 65 3.89 26.15 1.33
N PHE A 66 3.92 27.24 0.56
CA PHE A 66 3.44 27.26 -0.82
C PHE A 66 4.22 26.29 -1.71
N LYS A 67 5.56 26.39 -1.70
CA LYS A 67 6.43 25.50 -2.49
C LYS A 67 6.27 24.03 -2.11
N HIS A 68 6.12 23.74 -0.83
CA HIS A 68 5.95 22.36 -0.38
C HIS A 68 4.57 21.80 -0.74
N LYS A 69 3.49 22.59 -0.62
CA LYS A 69 2.14 22.16 -1.05
C LYS A 69 2.09 21.91 -2.57
N GLU A 70 2.73 22.78 -3.37
CA GLU A 70 2.85 22.59 -4.83
C GLU A 70 3.62 21.32 -5.18
N MET A 71 4.80 21.11 -4.58
CA MET A 71 5.58 19.89 -4.80
C MET A 71 4.80 18.63 -4.44
N SER A 72 4.10 18.63 -3.30
CA SER A 72 3.26 17.50 -2.88
C SER A 72 2.18 17.17 -3.92
N PHE A 73 1.57 18.19 -4.52
CA PHE A 73 0.55 18.02 -5.55
C PHE A 73 1.13 17.43 -6.85
N ILE A 74 2.29 17.92 -7.30
CA ILE A 74 2.99 17.43 -8.50
C ILE A 74 3.39 15.96 -8.31
N ILE A 75 3.98 15.62 -7.17
CA ILE A 75 4.41 14.25 -6.84
C ILE A 75 3.19 13.30 -6.84
N SER A 76 2.09 13.70 -6.20
CA SER A 76 0.87 12.89 -6.17
C SER A 76 0.28 12.68 -7.57
N SER A 77 0.25 13.74 -8.39
CA SER A 77 -0.28 13.69 -9.76
C SER A 77 0.56 12.77 -10.65
N PHE A 78 1.88 12.77 -10.49
CA PHE A 78 2.77 11.85 -11.20
C PHE A 78 2.46 10.39 -10.89
N PHE A 79 2.35 10.01 -9.61
CA PHE A 79 2.02 8.63 -9.23
C PHE A 79 0.61 8.23 -9.62
N ALA A 80 -0.37 9.14 -9.54
CA ALA A 80 -1.72 8.89 -10.04
C ALA A 80 -1.75 8.65 -11.56
N GLY A 81 -0.96 9.41 -12.34
CA GLY A 81 -0.81 9.20 -13.78
C GLY A 81 -0.17 7.85 -14.12
N VAL A 82 0.89 7.46 -13.41
CA VAL A 82 1.53 6.14 -13.57
C VAL A 82 0.54 5.01 -13.27
N SER A 83 -0.22 5.13 -12.17
CA SER A 83 -1.28 4.18 -11.81
C SER A 83 -2.35 4.06 -12.90
N GLY A 84 -2.76 5.18 -13.51
CA GLY A 84 -3.74 5.18 -14.61
C GLY A 84 -3.22 4.53 -15.88
N ALA A 85 -1.94 4.78 -16.23
CA ALA A 85 -1.29 4.14 -17.37
C ALA A 85 -1.19 2.61 -17.19
N LEU A 86 -0.83 2.17 -15.97
CA LEU A 86 -0.81 0.75 -15.59
C LEU A 86 -2.21 0.12 -15.70
N LEU A 87 -3.25 0.84 -15.27
CA LEU A 87 -4.64 0.39 -15.37
C LEU A 87 -5.07 0.20 -16.83
N ALA A 88 -4.72 1.14 -17.72
CA ALA A 88 -5.03 1.07 -19.14
C ALA A 88 -4.29 -0.07 -19.85
N MET A 89 -3.06 -0.38 -19.43
CA MET A 89 -2.32 -1.55 -19.94
C MET A 89 -2.96 -2.87 -19.50
N TYR A 90 -3.55 -2.92 -18.30
CA TYR A 90 -4.24 -4.10 -17.79
C TYR A 90 -5.64 -4.27 -18.41
N GLN A 91 -6.35 -3.16 -18.66
CA GLN A 91 -7.69 -3.14 -19.26
C GLN A 91 -7.57 -2.91 -20.77
N TYR A 92 -7.53 -4.00 -21.54
CA TYR A 92 -7.51 -3.97 -23.01
C TYR A 92 -8.69 -3.19 -23.63
N THR A 93 -9.79 -3.02 -22.87
CA THR A 93 -10.95 -2.23 -23.27
C THR A 93 -11.28 -1.21 -22.17
N VAL A 94 -11.28 0.07 -22.51
CA VAL A 94 -11.61 1.15 -21.58
C VAL A 94 -13.09 1.48 -21.71
N GLN A 95 -13.87 1.22 -20.66
CA GLN A 95 -15.30 1.55 -20.62
C GLN A 95 -15.57 2.64 -19.59
N ALA A 96 -16.25 3.72 -20.00
CA ALA A 96 -16.59 4.86 -19.13
C ALA A 96 -17.41 4.46 -17.89
N ALA A 97 -18.11 3.33 -17.94
CA ALA A 97 -18.90 2.80 -16.83
C ALA A 97 -18.07 2.43 -15.58
N GLN A 98 -16.76 2.24 -15.71
CA GLN A 98 -15.85 1.94 -14.59
C GLN A 98 -15.36 3.21 -13.88
N PHE A 99 -15.31 4.34 -14.58
CA PHE A 99 -14.87 5.64 -14.05
C PHE A 99 -16.02 6.39 -13.38
N LYS A 100 -16.61 5.75 -12.37
CA LYS A 100 -17.65 6.36 -11.53
C LYS A 100 -17.04 6.92 -10.26
N SER A 101 -17.69 7.89 -9.63
CA SER A 101 -17.29 8.46 -8.33
C SER A 101 -17.09 7.38 -7.25
N ALA A 102 -17.80 6.25 -7.37
CA ALA A 102 -17.61 5.08 -6.52
C ALA A 102 -16.15 4.60 -6.47
N MET A 103 -15.45 4.56 -7.62
CA MET A 103 -14.06 4.13 -7.69
C MET A 103 -13.13 5.04 -6.87
N THR A 104 -13.34 6.36 -6.90
CA THR A 104 -12.56 7.30 -6.09
C THR A 104 -12.80 7.08 -4.60
N TYR A 105 -14.05 6.86 -4.17
CA TYR A 105 -14.34 6.55 -2.77
C TYR A 105 -13.72 5.22 -2.35
N GLU A 106 -13.74 4.19 -3.19
CA GLU A 106 -13.09 2.90 -2.91
C GLU A 106 -11.58 3.06 -2.70
N ILE A 107 -10.90 3.81 -3.57
CA ILE A 107 -9.45 4.08 -3.43
C ILE A 107 -9.16 4.85 -2.13
N LEU A 108 -9.95 5.88 -1.82
CA LEU A 108 -9.79 6.64 -0.58
C LEU A 108 -10.02 5.77 0.66
N LEU A 109 -11.03 4.89 0.63
CA LEU A 109 -11.29 3.95 1.73
C LEU A 109 -10.12 3.01 1.95
N ILE A 110 -9.52 2.46 0.90
CA ILE A 110 -8.35 1.57 1.01
C ILE A 110 -7.19 2.30 1.71
N VAL A 111 -6.93 3.56 1.35
CA VAL A 111 -5.85 4.36 1.95
C VAL A 111 -6.15 4.70 3.41
N VAL A 112 -7.39 5.08 3.73
CA VAL A 112 -7.82 5.38 5.11
C VAL A 112 -7.73 4.12 5.99
N ILE A 113 -8.17 2.98 5.48
CA ILE A 113 -8.07 1.68 6.16
C ILE A 113 -6.60 1.31 6.36
N GLY A 114 -5.70 1.59 5.42
CA GLY A 114 -4.27 1.39 5.57
C GLY A 114 -3.61 2.32 6.59
N GLY A 115 -4.13 3.54 6.71
CA GLY A 115 -3.65 4.60 7.59
C GLY A 115 -3.05 5.77 6.81
N ILE A 116 -3.49 7.00 7.12
CA ILE A 116 -3.14 8.26 6.41
C ILE A 116 -1.65 8.63 6.44
N GLY A 117 -0.83 7.95 7.25
CA GLY A 117 0.60 8.20 7.42
C GLY A 117 1.51 7.01 7.11
N SER A 118 0.98 5.89 6.62
CA SER A 118 1.76 4.66 6.42
C SER A 118 1.62 4.09 5.00
N VAL A 119 2.72 4.13 4.25
CA VAL A 119 2.81 3.54 2.91
C VAL A 119 2.67 2.02 2.96
N SER A 120 3.34 1.39 3.93
CA SER A 120 3.24 -0.06 4.15
C SER A 120 1.84 -0.48 4.59
N GLY A 121 1.15 0.33 5.40
CA GLY A 121 -0.25 0.14 5.76
C GLY A 121 -1.18 0.17 4.55
N SER A 122 -0.99 1.15 3.66
CA SER A 122 -1.76 1.29 2.42
C SER A 122 -1.56 0.11 1.46
N CYS A 123 -0.33 -0.40 1.35
CA CYS A 123 -0.04 -1.58 0.51
C CYS A 123 -0.67 -2.87 1.06
N ILE A 124 -0.66 -3.07 2.38
CA ILE A 124 -1.32 -4.23 2.99
C ILE A 124 -2.83 -4.11 2.87
N ALA A 125 -3.39 -2.91 3.09
CA ALA A 125 -4.82 -2.67 2.97
C ALA A 125 -5.33 -2.90 1.54
N SER A 126 -4.59 -2.47 0.52
CA SER A 126 -4.97 -2.73 -0.87
C SER A 126 -4.96 -4.23 -1.19
N PHE A 127 -3.92 -4.95 -0.75
CA PHE A 127 -3.85 -6.40 -0.93
C PHE A 127 -4.98 -7.12 -0.18
N LEU A 128 -5.27 -6.71 1.06
CA LEU A 128 -6.35 -7.28 1.86
C LEU A 128 -7.72 -6.99 1.27
N TYR A 129 -7.95 -5.77 0.77
CA TYR A 129 -9.19 -5.40 0.09
C TYR A 129 -9.41 -6.24 -1.16
N ILE A 130 -8.38 -6.39 -2.00
CA ILE A 130 -8.45 -7.21 -3.22
C ILE A 130 -8.64 -8.68 -2.87
N ALA A 131 -7.89 -9.23 -1.90
CA ALA A 131 -8.01 -10.61 -1.46
C ALA A 131 -9.38 -10.90 -0.85
N ALA A 132 -9.89 -10.00 0.01
CA ALA A 132 -11.24 -10.09 0.56
C ALA A 132 -12.26 -10.05 -0.57
N SER A 133 -12.06 -9.18 -1.57
CA SER A 133 -12.98 -9.10 -2.69
C SER A 133 -12.99 -10.39 -3.50
N GLU A 134 -11.85 -10.90 -3.96
CA GLU A 134 -11.79 -12.10 -4.79
C GLU A 134 -12.21 -13.37 -4.02
N TRP A 135 -11.81 -13.52 -2.75
CA TRP A 135 -12.09 -14.71 -1.93
C TRP A 135 -13.56 -14.80 -1.52
N TRP A 136 -14.19 -13.68 -1.12
CA TRP A 136 -15.63 -13.69 -0.78
C TRP A 136 -16.51 -13.71 -2.03
N LEU A 137 -16.13 -13.04 -3.13
CA LEU A 137 -16.90 -13.10 -4.38
C LEU A 137 -16.99 -14.54 -4.90
N ARG A 138 -15.87 -15.25 -4.95
CA ARG A 138 -15.84 -16.65 -5.41
C ARG A 138 -16.55 -17.59 -4.44
N GLY A 139 -16.42 -17.37 -3.13
CA GLY A 139 -17.13 -18.16 -2.11
C GLY A 139 -18.65 -18.01 -2.15
N LEU A 140 -19.15 -16.80 -2.47
CA LEU A 140 -20.57 -16.52 -2.67
C LEU A 140 -21.10 -17.03 -4.01
N ASP A 141 -20.33 -16.89 -5.10
CA ASP A 141 -20.72 -17.37 -6.43
C ASP A 141 -20.77 -18.90 -6.55
N MET A 142 -20.05 -19.63 -5.69
CA MET A 142 -20.15 -21.10 -5.58
C MET A 142 -21.32 -21.58 -4.73
N GLY A 143 -22.20 -20.69 -4.23
CA GLY A 143 -23.43 -21.08 -3.54
C GLY A 143 -23.23 -21.74 -2.18
N LYS A 144 -22.02 -21.71 -1.60
CA LYS A 144 -21.68 -22.35 -0.33
C LYS A 144 -21.36 -21.34 0.76
N PHE A 145 -22.25 -20.38 0.98
CA PHE A 145 -22.21 -19.61 2.21
C PHE A 145 -23.00 -20.39 3.28
N LEU A 146 -22.29 -21.06 4.20
CA LEU A 146 -22.87 -21.79 5.34
C LEU A 146 -23.80 -22.99 5.01
N GLY A 147 -23.76 -23.55 3.79
CA GLY A 147 -24.55 -24.73 3.44
C GLY A 147 -26.04 -24.46 3.15
N ILE A 148 -26.42 -23.20 2.92
CA ILE A 148 -27.79 -22.81 2.54
C ILE A 148 -27.79 -22.42 1.04
N GLU A 149 -28.36 -23.27 0.20
CA GLU A 149 -28.51 -23.02 -1.24
C GLU A 149 -29.71 -22.10 -1.50
N ALA A 150 -29.45 -20.83 -1.76
CA ALA A 150 -30.47 -19.86 -2.18
C ALA A 150 -30.07 -19.25 -3.54
N PRO A 151 -30.56 -19.83 -4.67
CA PRO A 151 -29.96 -19.64 -5.99
C PRO A 151 -30.11 -18.25 -6.62
N ASN A 152 -31.01 -17.39 -6.12
CA ASN A 152 -31.41 -16.17 -6.84
C ASN A 152 -31.41 -14.86 -6.03
N LEU A 153 -31.47 -14.91 -4.68
CA LEU A 153 -31.57 -13.68 -3.87
C LEU A 153 -30.21 -13.06 -3.54
N PHE A 154 -29.16 -13.89 -3.39
CA PHE A 154 -27.84 -13.46 -2.91
C PHE A 154 -26.85 -13.06 -4.01
N ARG A 155 -27.20 -13.25 -5.29
CA ARG A 155 -26.23 -13.27 -6.39
C ARG A 155 -25.76 -11.90 -6.88
N SER A 156 -26.60 -10.86 -6.83
CA SER A 156 -26.26 -9.55 -7.43
C SER A 156 -26.25 -8.37 -6.43
N GLY A 157 -27.18 -8.34 -5.48
CA GLY A 157 -27.32 -7.24 -4.51
C GLY A 157 -26.64 -7.49 -3.16
N PHE A 158 -26.77 -8.71 -2.62
CA PHE A 158 -26.26 -9.05 -1.29
C PHE A 158 -24.75 -8.89 -1.17
N ARG A 159 -24.01 -9.18 -2.25
CA ARG A 159 -22.57 -8.92 -2.34
C ARG A 159 -22.22 -7.48 -1.95
N ARG A 160 -22.89 -6.48 -2.54
CA ARG A 160 -22.60 -5.06 -2.27
C ARG A 160 -22.94 -4.68 -0.82
N PHE A 161 -24.01 -5.26 -0.28
CA PHE A 161 -24.44 -5.04 1.10
C PHE A 161 -23.45 -5.63 2.13
N VAL A 162 -23.00 -6.87 1.91
CA VAL A 162 -22.01 -7.54 2.77
C VAL A 162 -20.69 -6.78 2.74
N PHE A 163 -20.23 -6.34 1.57
CA PHE A 163 -19.06 -5.46 1.47
C PHE A 163 -19.20 -4.18 2.29
N SER A 164 -20.36 -3.52 2.21
CA SER A 164 -20.62 -2.30 2.97
C SER A 164 -20.55 -2.53 4.47
N ILE A 165 -21.12 -3.64 4.97
CA ILE A 165 -21.05 -4.00 6.40
C ILE A 165 -19.62 -4.32 6.83
N ILE A 166 -18.86 -5.06 6.02
CA ILE A 166 -17.48 -5.41 6.36
C ILE A 166 -16.61 -4.15 6.40
N ILE A 167 -16.74 -3.28 5.41
CA ILE A 167 -16.00 -2.01 5.39
C ILE A 167 -16.41 -1.13 6.58
N MET A 168 -17.71 -1.06 6.90
CA MET A 168 -18.21 -0.34 8.07
C MET A 168 -17.57 -0.87 9.35
N LEU A 169 -17.50 -2.19 9.53
CA LEU A 169 -16.85 -2.83 10.66
C LEU A 169 -15.34 -2.53 10.69
N ILE A 170 -14.66 -2.61 9.54
CA ILE A 170 -13.22 -2.30 9.46
C ILE A 170 -12.99 -0.84 9.85
N VAL A 171 -13.75 0.10 9.32
CA VAL A 171 -13.60 1.54 9.65
C VAL A 171 -13.92 1.79 11.13
N LEU A 172 -14.92 1.11 11.70
CA LEU A 172 -15.32 1.28 13.09
C LEU A 172 -14.28 0.69 14.06
N PHE A 173 -13.73 -0.49 13.77
CA PHE A 173 -12.73 -1.15 14.60
C PHE A 173 -11.30 -0.63 14.38
N PHE A 174 -10.99 -0.05 13.22
CA PHE A 174 -9.67 0.48 12.86
C PHE A 174 -9.71 2.00 12.66
N SER A 175 -10.16 2.75 13.67
CA SER A 175 -10.24 4.23 13.63
C SER A 175 -8.89 4.95 13.42
N LYS A 176 -7.76 4.24 13.58
CA LYS A 176 -6.42 4.73 13.23
C LYS A 176 -5.81 4.11 11.96
N GLY A 177 -6.53 3.23 11.26
CA GLY A 177 -5.99 2.41 10.17
C GLY A 177 -5.16 1.22 10.67
N LEU A 178 -4.96 0.22 9.81
CA LEU A 178 -4.33 -1.08 10.10
C LEU A 178 -2.88 -0.94 10.60
N MET A 179 -2.21 0.16 10.26
CA MET A 179 -0.82 0.43 10.66
C MET A 179 -0.59 1.82 11.31
N GLY A 180 -1.63 2.66 11.45
CA GLY A 180 -1.52 3.98 12.08
C GLY A 180 -0.36 4.84 11.55
N ASP A 181 0.39 5.47 12.47
CA ASP A 181 1.62 6.22 12.18
C ASP A 181 2.90 5.35 12.22
N ARG A 182 2.77 4.03 12.43
CA ARG A 182 3.92 3.14 12.52
C ARG A 182 4.20 2.52 11.16
N GLU A 183 5.16 3.07 10.44
CA GLU A 183 5.76 2.35 9.32
C GLU A 183 6.36 1.04 9.87
N ILE A 184 6.17 -0.10 9.17
CA ILE A 184 6.95 -1.30 9.47
C ILE A 184 8.39 -0.97 9.07
N SER A 185 9.13 -0.37 10.00
CA SER A 185 10.56 -0.23 9.87
C SER A 185 11.16 -1.63 9.98
N PHE A 186 11.41 -2.25 8.83
CA PHE A 186 12.19 -3.49 8.69
C PHE A 186 13.57 -3.40 9.38
N SER A 187 14.03 -2.16 9.66
CA SER A 187 15.22 -1.86 10.46
C SER A 187 15.12 -2.36 11.91
N GLY A 188 13.92 -2.39 12.51
CA GLY A 188 13.70 -2.93 13.86
C GLY A 188 13.83 -4.45 13.93
N LEU A 189 13.47 -5.16 12.86
CA LEU A 189 13.50 -6.63 12.81
C LEU A 189 14.93 -7.15 12.61
N ILE A 190 15.73 -6.47 11.79
CA ILE A 190 17.15 -6.79 11.55
C ILE A 190 18.00 -6.47 12.78
N LYS A 191 17.72 -5.37 13.49
CA LYS A 191 18.43 -5.01 14.74
C LYS A 191 18.17 -6.00 15.88
N ARG A 192 17.04 -6.73 15.83
CA ARG A 192 16.68 -7.78 16.81
C ARG A 192 17.46 -9.08 16.57
N PHE A 193 17.83 -9.37 15.33
CA PHE A 193 18.71 -10.49 15.01
C PHE A 193 20.17 -10.21 15.39
N ASN A 194 20.65 -8.97 15.22
CA ASN A 194 22.05 -8.64 15.50
C ASN A 194 22.38 -8.34 16.98
N LYS A 195 21.37 -8.25 17.86
CA LYS A 195 21.58 -8.02 19.31
C LYS A 195 21.71 -9.33 20.12
N ARG A 196 21.54 -10.51 19.51
CA ARG A 196 21.73 -11.80 20.17
C ARG A 196 23.18 -12.30 20.19
N SER A 197 24.12 -11.62 19.53
CA SER A 197 25.51 -12.07 19.35
C SER A 197 26.55 -11.40 20.27
N THR A 198 26.15 -10.59 21.27
CA THR A 198 27.10 -10.10 22.28
C THR A 198 26.76 -10.65 23.67
N PRO A 199 27.31 -11.81 24.07
CA PRO A 199 27.17 -12.29 25.44
C PRO A 199 27.95 -11.38 26.40
N ALA A 200 27.29 -11.05 27.51
CA ALA A 200 27.83 -10.28 28.61
C ALA A 200 28.99 -11.01 29.31
N LYS A 201 30.19 -10.41 29.31
CA LYS A 201 31.24 -10.63 30.33
C LYS A 201 31.96 -9.32 30.60
N ALA A 202 31.31 -8.44 31.36
CA ALA A 202 31.93 -7.31 32.03
C ALA A 202 31.30 -7.17 33.43
N ALA A 203 31.54 -8.17 34.27
CA ALA A 203 31.26 -8.12 35.71
C ALA A 203 32.20 -9.09 36.43
N LYS A 204 33.47 -8.70 36.54
CA LYS A 204 34.33 -9.14 37.65
C LYS A 204 34.78 -7.87 38.36
N GLY A 205 34.07 -7.57 39.45
CA GLY A 205 34.44 -6.54 40.39
C GLY A 205 35.75 -6.89 41.11
N GLY A 206 36.49 -5.85 41.46
CA GLY A 206 37.60 -5.92 42.41
C GLY A 206 37.14 -5.85 43.87
N GLY A 207 38.11 -6.11 44.75
CA GLY A 207 38.02 -6.19 46.22
C GLY A 207 38.46 -7.59 46.64
N ILE A 208 39.71 -7.88 47.02
CA ILE A 208 40.49 -7.31 48.13
C ILE A 208 39.59 -7.05 49.35
N ASN A 209 39.46 -8.05 50.23
CA ASN A 209 39.68 -7.97 51.69
C ASN A 209 39.19 -9.25 52.39
N ALA A 210 40.03 -9.72 53.32
CA ALA A 210 39.91 -10.85 54.27
C ALA A 210 40.06 -12.27 53.69
#